data_AF-A0A7U9MSK0-F1
#
_entry.id   AF-A0A7U9MSK0-F1
#
_cell.length_a   1.000
_cell.length_b   1.000
_cell.length_c   1.000
_cell.angle_alpha   90.00
_cell.angle_beta   90.00
_cell.angle_gamma   90.00
#
_symmetry.space_group_name_H-M   'P 1'
#
loop_
_entity.id
_entity.type
_entity.pdbx_description
1 polymer ?
#
loop_
_entity_poly.entity_id
_entity_poly.type
_entity_poly.pdbx_seq_one_letter_code
_entity_poly.pdbx_strand_id
1 'polypeptide(L)'
;MVGRIVGLISCVMCAIPFLIIAAYNKDSKEPINFWSGDTTLKGKVRNVKDYNREMALLYKKYSIAFLFAGIGFVVAPIIGVILICFDCTLGIYFLYKNYKRILSLYS
;
A
#
# COMPACT_ATOMS: atom_id res chain seq x y z
N MET A 1 -21.60 -18.29 0.00
CA MET A 1 -20.48 -18.49 0.94
C MET A 1 -19.12 -18.44 0.23
N VAL A 2 -18.91 -19.26 -0.81
CA VAL A 2 -17.65 -19.32 -1.58
C VAL A 2 -17.17 -17.94 -2.05
N GLY A 3 -18.01 -17.13 -2.71
CA GLY A 3 -17.59 -15.81 -3.20
C GLY A 3 -17.11 -14.83 -2.11
N ARG A 4 -17.63 -14.94 -0.88
CA ARG A 4 -17.17 -14.12 0.26
C ARG A 4 -15.76 -14.52 0.69
N ILE A 5 -15.51 -15.83 0.76
CA ILE A 5 -14.21 -16.39 1.14
C ILE A 5 -13.16 -16.04 0.08
N VAL A 6 -13.49 -16.21 -1.20
CA VAL A 6 -12.60 -15.86 -2.31
C VAL A 6 -12.24 -14.37 -2.25
N GLY A 7 -13.23 -13.48 -2.11
CA GLY A 7 -12.99 -12.04 -2.01
C GLY A 7 -12.12 -11.66 -0.80
N LEU A 8 -12.36 -12.26 0.36
CA LEU A 8 -11.53 -12.07 1.56
C LEU A 8 -10.08 -12.49 1.31
N ILE A 9 -9.85 -13.70 0.80
CA ILE A 9 -8.50 -14.23 0.56
C ILE A 9 -7.76 -13.35 -0.46
N SER A 10 -8.42 -12.94 -1.54
CA SER A 10 -7.83 -12.04 -2.53
C SER A 10 -7.40 -10.71 -1.89
N CYS A 11 -8.25 -10.09 -1.07
CA CYS A 11 -7.91 -8.85 -0.37
C CYS A 11 -6.72 -9.02 0.59
N VAL A 12 -6.68 -10.13 1.34
CA VAL A 12 -5.55 -10.45 2.24
C VAL A 12 -4.26 -10.65 1.45
N MET A 13 -4.30 -11.36 0.32
CA MET A 13 -3.14 -11.53 -0.55
C MET A 13 -2.63 -10.19 -1.12
N CYS A 14 -3.52 -9.24 -1.42
CA CYS A 14 -3.12 -7.89 -1.81
C CYS A 14 -2.50 -7.10 -0.65
N ALA A 15 -3.02 -7.26 0.57
CA ALA A 15 -2.57 -6.54 1.75
C ALA A 15 -1.16 -6.97 2.22
N ILE A 16 -0.84 -8.27 2.14
CA ILE A 16 0.39 -8.87 2.71
C ILE A 16 1.68 -8.22 2.17
N PRO A 17 1.92 -8.10 0.86
CA PRO A 17 3.15 -7.51 0.33
C PRO A 17 3.39 -6.10 0.89
N PHE A 18 2.35 -5.27 0.96
CA PHE A 18 2.45 -3.92 1.52
C PHE A 18 2.76 -3.92 3.02
N LEU A 19 2.23 -4.87 3.80
CA LEU A 19 2.60 -5.04 5.21
C LEU A 19 4.05 -5.47 5.38
N ILE A 20 4.52 -6.39 4.54
CA ILE A 20 5.90 -6.86 4.58
C ILE A 20 6.85 -5.69 4.31
N ILE A 21 6.61 -4.91 3.25
CA ILE A 21 7.43 -3.73 2.94
C ILE A 21 7.36 -2.73 4.09
N ALA A 22 6.17 -2.44 4.62
CA ALA A 22 6.00 -1.49 5.72
C ALA A 22 6.70 -1.94 7.03
N ALA A 23 6.73 -3.24 7.31
CA ALA A 23 7.32 -3.78 8.54
C ALA A 23 8.85 -3.87 8.45
N TYR A 24 9.37 -4.41 7.35
CA TYR A 24 10.78 -4.77 7.23
C TYR A 24 11.64 -3.67 6.59
N ASN A 25 11.10 -2.86 5.68
CA ASN A 25 11.93 -1.91 4.94
C ASN A 25 11.99 -0.52 5.59
N LYS A 26 11.21 -0.26 6.64
CA LYS A 26 11.16 1.06 7.32
C LYS A 26 12.52 1.54 7.85
N ASP A 27 13.41 0.61 8.20
CA ASP A 27 14.76 0.88 8.72
C ASP A 27 15.86 0.50 7.69
N SER A 28 15.48 0.26 6.43
CA SER A 28 16.42 -0.03 5.36
C SER A 28 17.37 1.15 5.10
N LYS A 29 18.60 0.84 4.68
CA LYS A 29 19.58 1.83 4.20
C LYS A 29 19.30 2.30 2.77
N GLU A 30 18.47 1.56 2.04
CA GLU A 30 18.03 1.92 0.70
C GLU A 30 16.62 2.52 0.73
N PRO A 31 16.33 3.54 -0.10
CA PRO A 31 15.00 4.12 -0.16
C PRO A 31 13.98 3.07 -0.64
N ILE A 32 12.87 2.94 0.09
CA ILE A 32 11.71 2.15 -0.33
C ILE A 32 11.19 2.70 -1.65
N ASN A 33 11.16 1.87 -2.67
CA ASN A 33 10.60 2.24 -3.97
C ASN A 33 9.07 2.19 -3.98
N PHE A 34 8.49 2.87 -4.97
CA PHE A 34 7.12 2.57 -5.35
C PHE A 34 7.06 1.11 -5.84
N TRP A 35 6.02 0.34 -5.51
CA TRP A 35 6.00 -1.12 -5.77
C TRP A 35 6.12 -1.48 -7.25
N SER A 36 5.86 -0.52 -8.14
CA SER A 36 6.12 -0.65 -9.58
C SER A 36 7.61 -0.66 -9.96
N GLY A 37 8.53 -0.55 -8.98
CA GLY A 37 9.97 -0.72 -9.18
C GLY A 37 10.73 0.54 -9.61
N ASP A 38 10.54 1.69 -8.93
CA ASP A 38 11.37 2.88 -9.20
C ASP A 38 12.83 2.66 -8.77
N THR A 39 13.73 2.56 -9.74
CA THR A 39 15.18 2.35 -9.53
C THR A 39 15.97 3.65 -9.42
N THR A 40 15.34 4.80 -9.67
CA THR A 40 16.02 6.10 -9.77
C THR A 40 16.19 6.81 -8.42
N LEU A 41 15.76 6.18 -7.33
CA LEU A 41 15.73 6.79 -6.00
C LEU A 41 17.10 6.89 -5.33
N LYS A 42 18.02 5.98 -5.67
CA LYS A 42 19.39 6.00 -5.14
C LYS A 42 20.07 7.31 -5.58
N GLY A 43 20.50 8.11 -4.61
CA GLY A 43 21.12 9.42 -4.84
C GLY A 43 20.14 10.59 -4.94
N LYS A 44 18.83 10.36 -5.12
CA LYS A 44 17.81 11.42 -5.04
C LYS A 44 17.38 11.67 -3.60
N VAL A 45 17.09 10.61 -2.85
CA VAL A 45 16.61 10.73 -1.47
C VAL A 45 17.78 11.06 -0.53
N ARG A 46 17.77 12.26 0.07
CA ARG A 46 18.84 12.74 0.97
C ARG A 46 18.71 12.15 2.37
N ASN A 47 17.48 12.10 2.90
CA ASN A 47 17.18 11.54 4.22
C ASN A 47 16.38 10.24 4.07
N VAL A 48 17.11 9.14 3.88
CA VAL A 48 16.53 7.81 3.63
C VAL A 48 15.71 7.29 4.81
N LYS A 49 16.14 7.56 6.04
CA LYS A 49 15.48 7.02 7.24
C LYS A 49 14.06 7.57 7.41
N ASP A 50 13.90 8.89 7.32
CA ASP A 50 12.57 9.51 7.48
C ASP A 50 11.68 9.27 6.25
N TYR A 51 12.28 9.28 5.05
CA TYR A 51 11.58 8.85 3.82
C TYR A 51 11.02 7.42 3.94
N ASN A 52 11.82 6.47 4.43
CA ASN A 52 11.41 5.07 4.60
C ASN A 52 10.29 4.92 5.65
N ARG A 53 10.30 5.73 6.71
CA ARG A 53 9.22 5.74 7.71
C ARG A 53 7.90 6.22 7.11
N GLU A 54 7.93 7.31 6.34
CA GLU A 54 6.74 7.83 5.66
C GLU A 54 6.22 6.87 4.58
N MET A 55 7.12 6.28 3.79
CA MET A 55 6.75 5.26 2.80
C MET A 55 6.17 4.00 3.45
N ALA A 56 6.76 3.53 4.55
CA ALA A 56 6.23 2.41 5.31
C ALA A 56 4.83 2.71 5.87
N LEU A 57 4.61 3.91 6.39
CA LEU A 57 3.29 4.33 6.88
C LEU A 57 2.27 4.39 5.74
N LEU A 58 2.67 4.89 4.57
CA LEU A 58 1.83 4.95 3.38
C LEU A 58 1.40 3.55 2.91
N TYR A 59 2.32 2.59 2.82
CA TYR A 59 1.98 1.21 2.49
C TYR A 59 1.17 0.50 3.55
N LYS A 60 1.43 0.78 4.83
CA LYS A 60 0.59 0.25 5.92
C LYS A 60 -0.85 0.73 5.79
N LYS A 61 -1.08 2.02 5.53
CA LYS A 61 -2.43 2.57 5.31
C LYS A 61 -3.13 1.91 4.13
N TYR A 62 -2.42 1.74 3.02
CA TYR A 62 -2.98 1.10 1.83
C TYR A 62 -3.32 -0.37 2.05
N SER A 63 -2.46 -1.09 2.78
CA SER A 63 -2.75 -2.47 3.19
C SER A 63 -3.99 -2.58 4.08
N ILE A 64 -4.13 -1.68 5.05
CA ILE A 64 -5.31 -1.63 5.93
C ILE A 64 -6.59 -1.39 5.12
N ALA A 65 -6.55 -0.58 4.06
CA ALA A 65 -7.69 -0.39 3.17
C ALA A 65 -8.14 -1.71 2.51
N PHE A 66 -7.20 -2.49 1.98
CA PHE A 66 -7.50 -3.84 1.46
C PHE A 66 -8.06 -4.78 2.53
N LEU A 67 -7.57 -4.73 3.77
CA LEU A 67 -8.14 -5.53 4.85
C LEU A 67 -9.59 -5.13 5.15
N PHE A 68 -9.91 -3.84 5.12
CA PHE A 68 -11.30 -3.37 5.23
C PHE A 68 -12.17 -3.82 4.06
N ALA A 69 -11.65 -3.83 2.83
CA ALA A 69 -12.35 -4.40 1.68
C ALA A 69 -12.65 -5.90 1.88
N GLY A 70 -11.67 -6.66 2.41
CA GLY A 70 -11.82 -8.07 2.76
C GLY A 70 -12.90 -8.31 3.83
N ILE A 71 -12.92 -7.50 4.89
CA ILE A 71 -13.99 -7.52 5.90
C ILE A 71 -15.35 -7.18 5.26
N GLY A 72 -15.36 -6.23 4.32
CA GLY A 72 -16.53 -5.88 3.52
C GLY A 72 -17.15 -7.09 2.83
N PHE A 73 -16.34 -7.97 2.22
CA PHE A 73 -16.82 -9.21 1.60
C PHE A 73 -17.50 -10.17 2.59
N VAL A 74 -17.04 -10.22 3.86
CA VAL A 74 -17.64 -11.06 4.90
C VAL A 74 -19.03 -10.55 5.29
N VAL A 75 -19.16 -9.23 5.48
CA VAL A 75 -20.41 -8.55 5.85
C VAL A 75 -21.41 -8.62 4.70
N ALA A 76 -21.05 -8.06 3.54
CA ALA A 76 -21.88 -8.04 2.35
C ALA A 76 -21.00 -7.98 1.08
N PRO A 77 -21.10 -8.95 0.15
CA PRO A 77 -20.25 -9.00 -1.05
C PRO A 77 -20.19 -7.68 -1.83
N ILE A 78 -21.33 -6.98 -1.95
CA ILE A 78 -21.45 -5.71 -2.67
C ILE A 78 -20.54 -4.63 -2.05
N ILE A 79 -20.47 -4.57 -0.71
CA ILE A 79 -19.58 -3.62 0.00
C ILE A 79 -18.12 -3.95 -0.32
N GLY A 80 -17.74 -5.22 -0.24
CA GLY A 80 -16.39 -5.67 -0.58
C GLY A 80 -15.99 -5.30 -2.01
N VAL A 81 -16.90 -5.50 -2.98
CA VAL A 81 -16.69 -5.12 -4.39
C VAL A 81 -16.52 -3.61 -4.55
N ILE A 82 -17.35 -2.79 -3.90
CA ILE A 82 -17.23 -1.33 -3.98
C ILE A 82 -15.88 -0.87 -3.41
N LEU A 83 -15.49 -1.39 -2.25
CA LEU A 83 -14.23 -1.03 -1.59
C LEU A 83 -13.01 -1.45 -2.41
N ILE A 84 -12.98 -2.68 -2.93
CA ILE A 84 -11.83 -3.14 -3.74
C ILE A 84 -11.72 -2.38 -5.06
N CYS A 85 -12.85 -2.04 -5.71
CA CYS A 85 -12.84 -1.20 -6.91
C CYS A 85 -12.29 0.20 -6.61
N PHE A 86 -12.66 0.77 -5.45
CA PHE A 86 -12.12 2.05 -4.99
C PHE A 86 -10.61 1.95 -4.75
N ASP A 87 -10.14 0.93 -4.01
CA ASP A 87 -8.72 0.72 -3.72
C ASP A 87 -7.88 0.60 -5.00
N CYS A 88 -8.35 -0.22 -5.96
CA CYS A 88 -7.68 -0.46 -7.24
C CYS A 88 -7.76 0.70 -8.23
N THR A 89 -8.51 1.77 -7.96
CA THR A 89 -8.62 2.94 -8.82
C THR A 89 -8.16 4.21 -8.10
N LEU A 90 -9.06 4.85 -7.36
CA LEU A 90 -8.79 6.05 -6.60
C LEU A 90 -7.75 5.82 -5.50
N GLY A 91 -7.75 4.64 -4.87
CA GLY A 91 -6.74 4.26 -3.88
C GLY A 91 -5.32 4.29 -4.46
N ILE A 92 -5.08 3.66 -5.61
CA ILE A 92 -3.80 3.72 -6.32
C ILE A 92 -3.43 5.16 -6.69
N TYR A 93 -4.38 5.95 -7.19
CA TYR A 93 -4.12 7.36 -7.51
C TYR A 93 -3.65 8.16 -6.29
N PHE A 94 -4.34 8.03 -5.15
CA PHE A 94 -3.95 8.68 -3.92
C PHE A 94 -2.61 8.18 -3.39
N LEU A 95 -2.35 6.87 -3.50
CA LEU A 95 -1.10 6.26 -3.11
C LEU A 95 0.08 6.83 -3.93
N TYR A 96 -0.07 6.92 -5.24
CA TYR A 96 0.94 7.52 -6.11
C TYR A 96 1.14 9.02 -5.83
N LYS A 97 0.05 9.78 -5.64
CA LYS A 97 0.13 11.21 -5.31
C LYS A 97 0.87 11.45 -3.99
N ASN A 98 0.59 10.64 -2.95
CA ASN A 98 1.28 10.73 -1.67
C ASN A 98 2.74 10.29 -1.80
N TYR A 99 3.05 9.24 -2.56
CA TYR A 99 4.42 8.86 -2.88
C TYR A 99 5.21 10.03 -3.48
N LYS A 100 4.68 10.70 -4.52
CA LYS A 100 5.35 11.86 -5.14
C LYS A 100 5.54 13.02 -4.17
N ARG A 101 4.56 13.27 -3.30
CA ARG A 101 4.68 14.27 -2.23
C ARG A 101 5.80 13.90 -1.25
N ILE A 102 5.84 12.67 -0.75
CA ILE A 102 6.90 12.18 0.14
C ILE A 102 8.25 12.33 -0.57
N LEU A 103 8.36 11.87 -1.81
CA LEU A 103 9.59 11.98 -2.58
C LEU A 103 10.07 13.43 -2.69
N SER A 104 9.20 14.40 -2.97
CA SER A 104 9.57 15.82 -3.04
C SER A 104 10.02 16.42 -1.69
N LEU A 105 9.55 15.88 -0.56
CA LEU A 105 9.93 16.36 0.77
C LEU A 105 11.33 15.88 1.19
N TYR A 106 11.77 14.74 0.63
CA TYR A 106 13.02 14.08 1.03
C TYR A 106 14.07 14.00 -0.09
N SER A 107 13.82 14.58 -1.27
CA SER A 107 14.80 14.70 -2.37
C SER A 107 15.60 16.01 -2.32
#